data_AF-Q0UNC4-F1
#
_entry.id   AF-Q0UNC4-F1
#
_cell.length_a   1.000
_cell.length_b   1.000
_cell.length_c   1.000
_cell.angle_alpha   90.00
_cell.angle_beta   90.00
_cell.angle_gamma   90.00
#
_symmetry.space_group_name_H-M   'P 1'
#
loop_
_entity.id
_entity.type
_entity.pdbx_description
1 polymer ?
#
loop_
_entity_poly.entity_id
_entity_poly.type
_entity_poly.pdbx_seq_one_letter_code
_entity_poly.pdbx_strand_id
1 'polypeptide(L)'
;MILNFKQIPYTTSWIEYPDLAPQLSSLGIPPNDRSAPDYKTDYAIPTITMPDGTHMMDSWPIAHKLEEIHPSPSLRLDDPIVLKVRDQIANIMKPLTGFVIPKVPKRVLNERSAVYFNETRKERFGMSLVEVEETMATGEKWEEARVPVLEAVGWLEESGGPYFLGETVSYADFIFVGMMHMIKRLDEDVFQRFLAYDPALPKLYDACKPWLEKDD
;
A
#
# COMPACT_ATOMS: atom_id res chain seq x y z
N MET A 1 -5.84 -8.15 -0.03
CA MET A 1 -5.45 -8.88 1.21
C MET A 1 -6.59 -9.02 2.21
N ILE A 2 -7.18 -7.94 2.77
CA ILE A 2 -8.25 -8.04 3.80
C ILE A 2 -9.42 -8.94 3.35
N LEU A 3 -9.93 -8.74 2.13
CA LEU A 3 -11.04 -9.52 1.59
C LEU A 3 -10.68 -11.02 1.52
N ASN A 4 -9.46 -11.37 1.11
CA ASN A 4 -8.97 -12.75 1.10
C ASN A 4 -8.84 -13.32 2.52
N PHE A 5 -8.26 -12.56 3.46
CA PHE A 5 -8.10 -12.98 4.85
C PHE A 5 -9.42 -13.27 5.53
N LYS A 6 -10.41 -12.40 5.33
CA LYS A 6 -11.77 -12.57 5.86
C LYS A 6 -12.63 -13.52 5.02
N GLN A 7 -12.08 -14.09 3.94
CA GLN A 7 -12.80 -14.97 3.00
C GLN A 7 -14.09 -14.33 2.44
N ILE A 8 -14.07 -13.02 2.22
CA ILE A 8 -15.21 -12.27 1.69
C ILE A 8 -15.21 -12.42 0.16
N PRO A 9 -16.31 -12.92 -0.44
CA PRO A 9 -16.44 -12.94 -1.89
C PRO A 9 -16.47 -11.53 -2.46
N TYR A 10 -15.68 -11.26 -3.49
CA TYR A 10 -15.65 -9.98 -4.19
C TYR A 10 -15.39 -10.18 -5.68
N THR A 11 -15.77 -9.17 -6.44
CA THR A 11 -15.37 -8.98 -7.84
C THR A 11 -14.56 -7.70 -7.96
N THR A 12 -13.64 -7.70 -8.91
CA THR A 12 -12.76 -6.55 -9.17
C THR A 12 -13.30 -5.75 -10.34
N SER A 13 -13.49 -4.45 -10.16
CA SER A 13 -13.82 -3.51 -11.24
C SER A 13 -12.59 -2.69 -11.58
N TRP A 14 -12.13 -2.82 -12.82
CA TRP A 14 -10.97 -2.10 -13.32
C TRP A 14 -11.37 -0.72 -13.82
N ILE A 15 -10.72 0.32 -13.30
CA ILE A 15 -10.95 1.72 -13.65
C ILE A 15 -9.59 2.36 -13.94
N GLU A 16 -9.49 3.04 -15.08
CA GLU A 16 -8.29 3.80 -15.44
C GLU A 16 -8.15 5.04 -14.53
N TYR A 17 -6.92 5.42 -14.17
CA TYR A 17 -6.64 6.61 -13.36
C TYR A 17 -7.42 7.88 -13.76
N PRO A 18 -7.47 8.30 -15.04
CA PRO A 18 -8.21 9.49 -15.45
C PRO A 18 -9.73 9.40 -15.22
N ASP A 19 -10.27 8.18 -15.10
CA ASP A 19 -11.70 7.92 -14.96
C ASP A 19 -12.13 7.77 -13.48
N LEU A 20 -11.18 7.68 -12.53
CA LEU A 20 -11.46 7.53 -11.10
C LEU A 20 -12.30 8.67 -10.54
N ALA A 21 -11.86 9.92 -10.70
CA ALA A 21 -12.55 11.08 -10.14
C ALA A 21 -14.00 11.23 -10.64
N PRO A 22 -14.29 11.23 -11.96
CA PRO A 22 -15.67 11.34 -12.43
C PRO A 22 -16.53 10.15 -12.01
N GLN A 23 -15.99 8.93 -12.02
CA GLN A 23 -16.75 7.74 -11.64
C GLN A 23 -17.07 7.74 -10.15
N LEU A 24 -16.09 7.93 -9.28
CA LEU A 24 -16.29 7.92 -7.83
C LEU A 24 -17.21 9.07 -7.38
N SER A 25 -17.06 10.25 -7.99
CA SER A 25 -17.99 11.37 -7.74
C SER A 25 -19.43 11.04 -8.15
N SER A 26 -19.63 10.35 -9.29
CA SER A 26 -20.98 9.94 -9.76
C SER A 26 -21.67 8.92 -8.84
N LEU A 27 -20.89 8.18 -8.06
CA LEU A 27 -21.37 7.25 -7.03
C LEU A 27 -21.74 7.95 -5.71
N GLY A 28 -21.62 9.28 -5.65
CA GLY A 28 -21.92 10.06 -4.45
C GLY A 28 -20.88 9.95 -3.35
N ILE A 29 -19.69 9.41 -3.66
CA ILE A 29 -18.57 9.37 -2.70
C ILE A 29 -18.05 10.81 -2.52
N PRO A 30 -17.89 11.31 -1.28
CA PRO A 30 -17.30 12.62 -1.05
C PRO A 30 -15.80 12.61 -1.40
N PRO A 31 -15.24 13.72 -1.90
CA PRO A 31 -13.80 13.82 -2.11
C PRO A 31 -13.06 13.79 -0.77
N ASN A 32 -11.79 13.38 -0.80
CA ASN A 32 -10.89 13.48 0.34
C ASN A 32 -10.82 14.92 0.85
N ASP A 33 -10.64 15.06 2.17
CA ASP A 33 -10.49 16.36 2.81
C ASP A 33 -9.22 17.06 2.33
N ARG A 34 -9.40 18.16 1.60
CA ARG A 34 -8.31 18.99 1.07
C ARG A 34 -7.50 19.69 2.15
N SER A 35 -8.01 19.76 3.39
CA SER A 35 -7.31 20.31 4.54
C SER A 35 -6.44 19.28 5.27
N ALA A 36 -6.54 17.99 4.92
CA ALA A 36 -5.74 16.95 5.52
C ALA A 36 -4.23 17.18 5.23
N PRO A 37 -3.33 17.05 6.21
CA PRO A 37 -1.89 17.30 6.03
C PRO A 37 -1.24 16.45 4.93
N ASP A 38 -1.80 15.27 4.68
CA ASP A 38 -1.34 14.29 3.71
C ASP A 38 -2.15 14.28 2.41
N TYR A 39 -3.07 15.24 2.19
CA TYR A 39 -3.90 15.34 0.99
C TYR A 39 -3.06 15.22 -0.31
N LYS A 40 -3.46 14.28 -1.18
CA LYS A 40 -2.81 14.03 -2.48
C LYS A 40 -3.74 14.12 -3.68
N THR A 41 -5.03 13.83 -3.51
CA THR A 41 -6.04 13.76 -4.57
C THR A 41 -7.43 13.72 -3.95
N ASP A 42 -8.44 14.25 -4.64
CA ASP A 42 -9.84 14.18 -4.22
C ASP A 42 -10.36 12.73 -4.19
N TYR A 43 -9.94 11.90 -5.14
CA TYR A 43 -10.44 10.54 -5.30
C TYR A 43 -9.29 9.56 -5.51
N ALA A 44 -9.36 8.40 -4.85
CA ALA A 44 -8.32 7.39 -4.84
C ALA A 44 -8.91 5.98 -4.75
N ILE A 45 -8.06 4.98 -5.02
CA ILE A 45 -8.31 3.58 -4.68
C ILE A 45 -7.53 3.22 -3.40
N PRO A 46 -7.97 2.22 -2.62
CA PRO A 46 -9.13 1.36 -2.87
C PRO A 46 -10.47 2.05 -2.60
N THR A 47 -11.47 1.63 -3.37
CA THR A 47 -12.89 1.93 -3.16
C THR A 47 -13.67 0.62 -3.28
N ILE A 48 -14.68 0.43 -2.43
CA ILE A 48 -15.56 -0.74 -2.49
C ILE A 48 -17.02 -0.33 -2.60
N THR A 49 -17.81 -1.22 -3.18
CA THR A 49 -19.27 -1.19 -3.11
C THR A 49 -19.73 -2.35 -2.24
N MET A 50 -20.49 -2.02 -1.20
CA MET A 50 -21.06 -2.98 -0.27
C MET A 50 -22.31 -3.67 -0.86
N PRO A 51 -22.71 -4.84 -0.34
CA PRO A 51 -23.93 -5.53 -0.81
C PRO A 51 -25.22 -4.71 -0.67
N ASP A 52 -25.26 -3.75 0.27
CA ASP A 52 -26.39 -2.84 0.47
C ASP A 52 -26.39 -1.62 -0.48
N GLY A 53 -25.40 -1.55 -1.39
CA GLY A 53 -25.23 -0.46 -2.34
C GLY A 53 -24.41 0.72 -1.82
N THR A 54 -23.93 0.68 -0.58
CA THR A 54 -23.09 1.75 -0.02
C THR A 54 -21.70 1.74 -0.65
N HIS A 55 -21.17 2.92 -1.00
CA HIS A 55 -19.82 3.08 -1.52
C HIS A 55 -18.89 3.66 -0.46
N MET A 56 -17.66 3.12 -0.39
CA MET A 56 -16.64 3.56 0.56
C MET A 56 -15.30 3.68 -0.13
N MET A 57 -14.59 4.78 0.13
CA MET A 57 -13.22 5.04 -0.32
C MET A 57 -12.29 5.09 0.88
N ASP A 58 -11.00 4.90 0.64
CA ASP A 58 -9.92 4.81 1.63
C ASP A 58 -9.88 3.46 2.35
N SER A 59 -8.71 2.83 2.27
CA SER A 59 -8.40 1.57 2.92
C SER A 59 -8.69 1.55 4.44
N TRP A 60 -8.50 2.66 5.14
CA TRP A 60 -8.65 2.73 6.60
C TRP A 60 -10.12 2.60 7.07
N PRO A 61 -11.06 3.47 6.63
CA PRO A 61 -12.47 3.29 6.95
C PRO A 61 -13.06 2.01 6.36
N ILE A 62 -12.57 1.56 5.20
CA ILE A 62 -12.96 0.25 4.63
C ILE A 62 -12.58 -0.88 5.59
N ALA A 63 -11.35 -0.91 6.10
CA ALA A 63 -10.91 -1.95 7.04
C ALA A 63 -11.78 -1.98 8.31
N HIS A 64 -12.11 -0.81 8.87
CA HIS A 64 -12.98 -0.70 10.04
C HIS A 64 -14.39 -1.20 9.77
N LYS A 65 -14.97 -0.83 8.62
CA LYS A 65 -16.31 -1.30 8.27
C LYS A 65 -16.33 -2.81 8.07
N LEU A 66 -15.33 -3.37 7.39
CA LEU A 66 -15.20 -4.81 7.20
C LEU A 66 -14.99 -5.56 8.52
N GLU A 67 -14.25 -4.99 9.49
CA GLU A 67 -14.13 -5.56 10.84
C GLU A 67 -15.47 -5.55 11.59
N GLU A 68 -16.24 -4.46 11.49
CA GLU A 68 -17.57 -4.33 12.12
C GLU A 68 -18.54 -5.40 11.63
N ILE A 69 -18.64 -5.60 10.31
CA ILE A 69 -19.60 -6.53 9.71
C ILE A 69 -19.09 -7.98 9.65
N HIS A 70 -17.77 -8.18 9.65
CA HIS A 70 -17.12 -9.48 9.63
C HIS A 70 -16.04 -9.54 10.74
N PRO A 71 -16.44 -9.65 12.02
CA PRO A 71 -15.53 -9.56 13.16
C PRO A 71 -14.56 -10.74 13.31
N SER A 72 -14.77 -11.83 12.57
CA SER A 72 -13.90 -13.01 12.58
C SER A 72 -13.56 -13.45 11.15
N PRO A 73 -12.27 -13.70 10.83
CA PRO A 73 -11.10 -13.46 11.68
C PRO A 73 -10.83 -11.95 11.85
N SER A 74 -10.35 -11.57 13.04
CA SER A 74 -10.16 -10.16 13.43
C SER A 74 -8.91 -9.55 12.81
N LEU A 75 -9.00 -8.27 12.42
CA LEU A 75 -7.90 -7.45 11.93
C LEU A 75 -7.07 -6.81 13.05
N ARG A 76 -7.49 -6.92 14.32
CA ARG A 76 -6.80 -6.32 15.48
C ARG A 76 -6.56 -4.82 15.32
N LEU A 77 -7.54 -4.09 14.77
CA LEU A 77 -7.43 -2.65 14.46
C LEU A 77 -7.23 -1.77 15.69
N ASP A 78 -7.60 -2.27 16.87
CA ASP A 78 -7.45 -1.63 18.16
C ASP A 78 -6.03 -1.74 18.73
N ASP A 79 -5.18 -2.62 18.19
CA ASP A 79 -3.81 -2.75 18.64
C ASP A 79 -2.94 -1.56 18.19
N PRO A 80 -2.19 -0.90 19.10
CA PRO A 80 -1.33 0.22 18.77
C PRO A 80 -0.29 -0.06 17.67
N ILE A 81 0.10 -1.32 17.45
CA ILE A 81 1.07 -1.67 16.41
C ILE A 81 0.56 -1.33 15.01
N VAL A 82 -0.76 -1.39 14.79
CA VAL A 82 -1.37 -1.10 13.48
C VAL A 82 -1.11 0.35 13.08
N LEU A 83 -1.28 1.29 14.01
CA LEU A 83 -0.99 2.71 13.77
C LEU A 83 0.51 2.96 13.59
N LYS A 84 1.35 2.34 14.42
CA LYS A 84 2.82 2.44 14.30
C LYS A 84 3.29 2.00 12.91
N VAL A 85 2.85 0.84 12.45
CA VAL A 85 3.22 0.31 11.13
C VAL A 85 2.66 1.18 10.00
N ARG A 86 1.40 1.61 10.09
CA ARG A 86 0.79 2.54 9.11
C ARG A 86 1.64 3.79 8.92
N ASP A 87 1.98 4.46 10.03
CA ASP A 87 2.70 5.73 9.98
C ASP A 87 4.16 5.53 9.51
N GLN A 88 4.73 4.36 9.79
CA GLN A 88 6.09 4.01 9.36
C GLN A 88 6.24 3.79 7.86
N ILE A 89 5.18 3.41 7.14
CA ILE A 89 5.23 3.20 5.68
C ILE A 89 5.74 4.45 4.95
N ALA A 90 5.32 5.65 5.36
CA ALA A 90 5.77 6.89 4.74
C ALA A 90 7.28 7.12 4.93
N ASN A 91 7.81 6.78 6.12
CA ASN A 91 9.23 6.90 6.43
C ASN A 91 10.08 5.91 5.61
N ILE A 92 9.56 4.71 5.35
CA ILE A 92 10.21 3.70 4.50
C ILE A 92 10.15 4.12 3.02
N MET A 93 8.97 4.53 2.54
CA MET A 93 8.73 4.75 1.11
C MET A 93 9.32 6.06 0.59
N LYS A 94 9.38 7.11 1.41
CA LYS A 94 9.93 8.40 1.00
C LYS A 94 11.35 8.30 0.40
N PRO A 95 12.35 7.70 1.08
CA PRO A 95 13.68 7.51 0.50
C PRO A 95 13.69 6.55 -0.71
N LEU A 96 12.75 5.61 -0.79
CA LEU A 96 12.64 4.66 -1.90
C LEU A 96 11.90 5.21 -3.14
N THR A 97 11.44 6.47 -3.11
CA THR A 97 10.63 7.08 -4.18
C THR A 97 11.24 6.89 -5.58
N GLY A 98 12.53 7.17 -5.74
CA GLY A 98 13.22 7.06 -7.04
C GLY A 98 13.32 5.63 -7.57
N PHE A 99 13.33 4.64 -6.68
CA PHE A 99 13.42 3.22 -7.04
C PHE A 99 12.06 2.61 -7.42
N VAL A 100 10.95 3.21 -6.96
CA VAL A 100 9.62 2.60 -7.01
C VAL A 100 8.67 3.37 -7.92
N ILE A 101 8.48 4.67 -7.70
CA ILE A 101 7.42 5.44 -8.36
C ILE A 101 7.62 5.55 -9.89
N PRO A 102 8.83 5.78 -10.43
CA PRO A 102 9.06 5.84 -11.88
C PRO A 102 8.71 4.55 -12.63
N LYS A 103 8.64 3.42 -11.93
CA LYS A 103 8.33 2.10 -12.52
C LYS A 103 6.84 1.86 -12.70
N VAL A 104 6.00 2.57 -11.94
CA VAL A 104 4.54 2.41 -11.97
C VAL A 104 3.95 2.51 -13.38
N PRO A 105 4.12 3.62 -14.13
CA PRO A 105 3.53 3.73 -15.47
C PRO A 105 4.15 2.78 -16.49
N LYS A 106 5.38 2.28 -16.24
CA LYS A 106 6.11 1.40 -17.16
C LYS A 106 5.75 -0.09 -16.99
N ARG A 107 5.26 -0.48 -15.81
CA ARG A 107 5.17 -1.89 -15.40
C ARG A 107 3.75 -2.38 -15.16
N VAL A 108 2.86 -1.52 -14.66
CA VAL A 108 1.55 -1.96 -14.15
C VAL A 108 0.37 -1.15 -14.67
N LEU A 109 0.59 -0.10 -15.45
CA LEU A 109 -0.48 0.75 -15.98
C LEU A 109 -0.66 0.56 -17.49
N ASN A 110 -1.92 0.63 -17.93
CA ASN A 110 -2.26 0.80 -19.33
C ASN A 110 -1.90 2.22 -19.80
N GLU A 111 -1.86 2.41 -21.12
CA GLU A 111 -1.41 3.66 -21.76
C GLU A 111 -2.11 4.93 -21.22
N ARG A 112 -3.45 4.92 -21.13
CA ARG A 112 -4.22 6.07 -20.62
C ARG A 112 -3.84 6.43 -19.18
N SER A 113 -3.79 5.43 -18.31
CA SER A 113 -3.32 5.59 -16.93
C SER A 113 -1.87 6.03 -16.84
N ALA A 114 -0.99 5.53 -17.70
CA ALA A 114 0.42 5.90 -17.73
C ALA A 114 0.62 7.38 -18.09
N VAL A 115 -0.13 7.90 -19.07
CA VAL A 115 -0.11 9.34 -19.43
C VAL A 115 -0.54 10.18 -18.23
N TYR A 116 -1.73 9.91 -17.69
CA TYR A 116 -2.24 10.63 -16.52
C TYR A 116 -1.28 10.57 -15.32
N PHE A 117 -0.69 9.40 -15.06
CA PHE A 117 0.23 9.22 -13.95
C PHE A 117 1.50 10.06 -14.15
N ASN A 118 2.08 10.07 -15.36
CA ASN A 118 3.25 10.90 -15.66
C ASN A 118 2.94 12.40 -15.48
N GLU A 119 1.80 12.88 -16.00
CA GLU A 119 1.40 14.29 -15.88
C GLU A 119 1.23 14.72 -14.43
N THR A 120 0.42 13.98 -13.66
CA THR A 120 0.16 14.32 -12.26
C THR A 120 1.38 14.18 -11.36
N ARG A 121 2.29 13.25 -11.65
CA ARG A 121 3.54 13.10 -10.88
C ARG A 121 4.56 14.16 -11.26
N LYS A 122 4.58 14.60 -12.53
CA LYS A 122 5.41 15.74 -12.94
C LYS A 122 5.03 17.01 -12.19
N GLU A 123 3.74 17.29 -12.05
CA GLU A 123 3.26 18.41 -11.24
C GLU A 123 3.67 18.24 -9.76
N ARG A 124 3.48 17.05 -9.20
CA ARG A 124 3.78 16.75 -7.80
C ARG A 124 5.27 16.86 -7.44
N PHE A 125 6.16 16.38 -8.31
CA PHE A 125 7.60 16.36 -8.07
C PHE A 125 8.33 17.59 -8.63
N GLY A 126 7.67 18.36 -9.50
CA GLY A 126 8.30 19.46 -10.24
C GLY A 126 9.26 19.02 -11.33
N MET A 127 9.34 17.71 -11.62
CA MET A 127 10.23 17.10 -12.62
C MET A 127 9.62 15.81 -13.18
N SER A 128 10.10 15.34 -14.32
CA SER A 128 9.64 14.07 -14.91
C SER A 128 10.00 12.87 -14.05
N LEU A 129 9.27 11.75 -14.24
CA LEU A 129 9.60 10.51 -13.52
C LEU A 129 10.96 9.91 -13.94
N VAL A 130 11.47 10.24 -15.12
CA VAL A 130 12.83 9.88 -15.53
C VAL A 130 13.85 10.65 -14.68
N GLU A 131 13.66 11.96 -14.52
CA GLU A 131 14.53 12.77 -13.65
C GLU A 131 14.42 12.35 -12.18
N VAL A 132 13.23 11.97 -11.71
CA VAL A 132 13.05 11.38 -10.36
C VAL A 132 13.88 10.10 -10.21
N GLU A 133 13.88 9.22 -11.21
CA GLU A 133 14.69 7.99 -11.19
C GLU A 133 16.19 8.34 -11.13
N GLU A 134 16.66 9.19 -12.04
CA GLU A 134 18.07 9.57 -12.16
C GLU A 134 18.63 10.31 -10.94
N THR A 135 17.80 11.14 -10.28
CA THR A 135 18.25 12.00 -9.18
C THR A 135 17.97 11.43 -7.80
N MET A 136 16.96 10.55 -7.64
CA MET A 136 16.53 10.04 -6.34
C MET A 136 16.80 8.55 -6.13
N ALA A 137 17.12 7.77 -7.17
CA ALA A 137 17.47 6.35 -7.04
C ALA A 137 18.96 6.14 -6.67
N THR A 138 19.45 6.85 -5.65
CA THR A 138 20.86 6.82 -5.25
C THR A 138 21.14 5.79 -4.16
N GLY A 139 22.40 5.34 -4.06
CA GLY A 139 22.84 4.46 -2.98
C GLY A 139 22.59 5.06 -1.59
N GLU A 140 22.83 6.36 -1.42
CA GLU A 140 22.53 7.08 -0.17
C GLU A 140 21.05 7.03 0.19
N LYS A 141 20.15 7.31 -0.78
CA LYS A 141 18.70 7.22 -0.58
C LYS A 141 18.25 5.79 -0.25
N TRP A 142 18.89 4.79 -0.84
CA TRP A 142 18.65 3.42 -0.44
C TRP A 142 18.99 3.22 1.05
N GLU A 143 20.20 3.58 1.46
CA GLU A 143 20.66 3.41 2.84
C GLU A 143 19.83 4.22 3.86
N GLU A 144 19.29 5.39 3.50
CA GLU A 144 18.33 6.14 4.32
C GLU A 144 17.09 5.32 4.69
N ALA A 145 16.63 4.44 3.80
CA ALA A 145 15.48 3.56 4.06
C ALA A 145 15.80 2.46 5.08
N ARG A 146 17.08 2.15 5.34
CA ARG A 146 17.48 1.07 6.27
C ARG A 146 16.93 1.33 7.67
N VAL A 147 17.10 2.55 8.19
CA VAL A 147 16.72 2.88 9.57
C VAL A 147 15.23 2.61 9.83
N PRO A 148 14.28 3.18 9.08
CA PRO A 148 12.86 2.94 9.33
C PRO A 148 12.43 1.49 9.04
N VAL A 149 13.11 0.77 8.12
CA VAL A 149 12.88 -0.67 7.92
C VAL A 149 13.31 -1.46 9.15
N LEU A 150 14.50 -1.21 9.69
CA LEU A 150 15.02 -1.92 10.86
C LEU A 150 14.22 -1.60 12.13
N GLU A 151 13.65 -0.40 12.26
CA GLU A 151 12.70 -0.10 13.33
C GLU A 151 11.46 -1.00 13.27
N ALA A 152 10.89 -1.20 12.07
CA ALA A 152 9.76 -2.11 11.90
C ALA A 152 10.15 -3.58 12.14
N VAL A 153 11.36 -3.98 11.72
CA VAL A 153 11.92 -5.31 12.04
C VAL A 153 12.04 -5.49 13.55
N GLY A 154 12.49 -4.48 14.29
CA GLY A 154 12.55 -4.53 15.75
C GLY A 154 11.21 -4.86 16.39
N TRP A 155 10.10 -4.32 15.87
CA TRP A 155 8.76 -4.68 16.35
C TRP A 155 8.36 -6.13 16.04
N LEU A 156 8.77 -6.67 14.88
CA LEU A 156 8.59 -8.09 14.57
C LEU A 156 9.36 -8.96 15.56
N GLU A 157 10.61 -8.63 15.85
CA GLU A 157 11.46 -9.37 16.79
C GLU A 157 10.93 -9.31 18.22
N GLU A 158 10.51 -8.13 18.68
CA GLU A 158 9.90 -7.93 20.01
C GLU A 158 8.64 -8.80 20.21
N SER A 159 7.87 -9.00 19.14
CA SER A 159 6.67 -9.85 19.17
C SER A 159 6.96 -11.35 19.03
N GLY A 160 8.18 -11.73 18.65
CA GLY A 160 8.58 -13.10 18.32
C GLY A 160 8.32 -13.52 16.86
N GLY A 161 7.59 -12.71 16.09
CA GLY A 161 7.25 -12.98 14.68
C GLY A 161 6.36 -14.23 14.48
N PRO A 162 6.05 -14.60 13.23
CA PRO A 162 6.42 -13.91 11.99
C PRO A 162 5.61 -12.64 11.71
N TYR A 163 4.48 -12.45 12.39
CA TYR A 163 3.63 -11.27 12.28
C TYR A 163 3.99 -10.22 13.32
N PHE A 164 3.49 -8.99 13.18
CA PHE A 164 3.70 -7.90 14.14
C PHE A 164 3.09 -8.16 15.53
N LEU A 165 2.22 -9.16 15.66
CA LEU A 165 1.68 -9.66 16.94
C LEU A 165 2.12 -11.12 17.19
N GLY A 166 3.34 -11.47 16.78
CA GLY A 166 3.90 -12.82 16.91
C GLY A 166 3.19 -13.81 15.98
N GLU A 167 2.49 -14.78 16.57
CA GLU A 167 1.74 -15.81 15.82
C GLU A 167 0.36 -15.34 15.33
N THR A 168 -0.07 -14.13 15.71
CA THR A 168 -1.38 -13.57 15.34
C THR A 168 -1.23 -12.58 14.20
N VAL A 169 -1.88 -12.86 13.07
CA VAL A 169 -1.98 -11.91 11.96
C VAL A 169 -2.87 -10.71 12.31
N SER A 170 -2.52 -9.55 11.81
CA SER A 170 -3.19 -8.27 12.05
C SER A 170 -3.22 -7.41 10.78
N TYR A 171 -3.90 -6.27 10.85
CA TYR A 171 -3.89 -5.31 9.75
C TYR A 171 -2.51 -4.68 9.51
N ALA A 172 -1.65 -4.63 10.54
CA ALA A 172 -0.27 -4.14 10.41
C ALA A 172 0.50 -4.97 9.36
N ASP A 173 0.33 -6.29 9.39
CA ASP A 173 0.97 -7.20 8.44
C ASP A 173 0.50 -6.93 7.00
N PHE A 174 -0.79 -6.66 6.79
CA PHE A 174 -1.33 -6.37 5.46
C PHE A 174 -0.91 -5.00 4.92
N ILE A 175 -0.74 -4.01 5.79
CA ILE A 175 -0.18 -2.71 5.39
C ILE A 175 1.26 -2.91 4.90
N PHE A 176 2.09 -3.57 5.71
CA PHE A 176 3.51 -3.74 5.44
C PHE A 176 3.77 -4.67 4.24
N VAL A 177 3.12 -5.84 4.21
CA VAL A 177 3.24 -6.79 3.10
C VAL A 177 2.59 -6.24 1.83
N GLY A 178 1.54 -5.43 1.93
CA GLY A 178 0.96 -4.74 0.78
C GLY A 178 1.97 -3.82 0.08
N MET A 179 2.74 -3.04 0.86
CA MET A 179 3.85 -2.24 0.35
C MET A 179 4.93 -3.11 -0.30
N MET A 180 5.37 -4.18 0.39
CA MET A 180 6.38 -5.10 -0.14
C MET A 180 5.93 -5.77 -1.45
N HIS A 181 4.67 -6.20 -1.52
CA HIS A 181 4.11 -6.83 -2.70
C HIS A 181 3.98 -5.84 -3.87
N MET A 182 3.63 -4.58 -3.61
CA MET A 182 3.68 -3.53 -4.62
C MET A 182 5.11 -3.36 -5.18
N ILE A 183 6.13 -3.30 -4.32
CA ILE A 183 7.53 -3.21 -4.77
C ILE A 183 7.88 -4.40 -5.67
N LYS A 184 7.51 -5.63 -5.27
CA LYS A 184 7.71 -6.84 -6.08
C LYS A 184 7.07 -6.76 -7.46
N ARG A 185 5.81 -6.30 -7.54
CA ARG A 185 5.08 -6.15 -8.82
C ARG A 185 5.72 -5.13 -9.76
N LEU A 186 6.43 -4.14 -9.20
CA LEU A 186 7.10 -3.09 -9.96
C LEU A 186 8.51 -3.52 -10.39
N ASP A 187 9.24 -4.19 -9.51
CA ASP A 187 10.63 -4.59 -9.78
C ASP A 187 11.12 -5.67 -8.81
N GLU A 188 11.48 -6.83 -9.35
CA GLU A 188 11.97 -7.96 -8.56
C GLU A 188 13.30 -7.65 -7.88
N ASP A 189 14.23 -6.95 -8.55
CA ASP A 189 15.56 -6.70 -8.01
C ASP A 189 15.48 -5.72 -6.83
N VAL A 190 14.64 -4.69 -6.93
CA VAL A 190 14.35 -3.78 -5.80
C VAL A 190 13.71 -4.54 -4.65
N PHE A 191 12.78 -5.45 -4.93
CA PHE A 191 12.15 -6.28 -3.91
C PHE A 191 13.14 -7.20 -3.20
N GLN A 192 13.99 -7.93 -3.94
CA GLN A 192 15.02 -8.78 -3.34
C GLN A 192 16.02 -7.97 -2.52
N ARG A 193 16.41 -6.79 -3.00
CA ARG A 193 17.28 -5.87 -2.25
C ARG A 193 16.59 -5.35 -0.97
N PHE A 194 15.28 -5.13 -1.00
CA PHE A 194 14.50 -4.74 0.18
C PHE A 194 14.44 -5.89 1.19
N LEU A 195 14.16 -7.12 0.75
CA LEU A 195 14.18 -8.30 1.62
C LEU A 195 15.56 -8.54 2.27
N ALA A 196 16.63 -8.15 1.59
CA ALA A 196 17.99 -8.28 2.09
C ALA A 196 18.34 -7.32 3.25
N TYR A 197 17.45 -6.39 3.64
CA TYR A 197 17.66 -5.59 4.85
C TYR A 197 17.71 -6.44 6.11
N ASP A 198 16.86 -7.45 6.22
CA ASP A 198 16.78 -8.31 7.39
C ASP A 198 16.04 -9.63 7.09
N PRO A 199 16.49 -10.80 7.62
CA PRO A 199 15.83 -12.09 7.43
C PRO A 199 14.41 -12.20 8.00
N ALA A 200 13.93 -11.28 8.83
CA ALA A 200 12.54 -11.23 9.27
C ALA A 200 11.58 -10.85 8.14
N LEU A 201 12.03 -10.01 7.18
CA LEU A 201 11.21 -9.55 6.06
C LEU A 201 10.72 -10.67 5.14
N PRO A 202 11.58 -11.59 4.64
CA PRO A 202 11.10 -12.72 3.85
C PRO A 202 10.19 -13.65 4.67
N LYS A 203 10.43 -13.83 5.98
CA LYS A 203 9.55 -14.64 6.84
C LYS A 203 8.15 -14.05 6.94
N LEU A 204 8.04 -12.75 7.19
CA LEU A 204 6.76 -12.03 7.20
C LEU A 204 6.05 -12.14 5.85
N TYR A 205 6.76 -11.88 4.76
CA TYR A 205 6.21 -11.95 3.41
C TYR A 205 5.68 -13.36 3.09
N ASP A 206 6.46 -14.39 3.42
CA ASP A 206 6.09 -15.79 3.21
C ASP A 206 4.87 -16.18 4.06
N ALA A 207 4.81 -15.74 5.32
CA ALA A 207 3.68 -15.98 6.21
C ALA A 207 2.38 -15.32 5.72
N CYS A 208 2.45 -14.29 4.87
CA CYS A 208 1.30 -13.62 4.28
C CYS A 208 0.93 -14.08 2.86
N LYS A 209 1.71 -14.98 2.23
CA LYS A 209 1.46 -15.49 0.87
C LYS A 209 0.03 -15.98 0.63
N PRO A 210 -0.64 -16.71 1.55
CA PRO A 210 -2.00 -17.21 1.32
C PRO A 210 -3.03 -16.12 0.98
N TRP A 211 -2.79 -14.87 1.39
CA TRP A 211 -3.73 -13.75 1.15
C TRP A 211 -3.34 -12.86 -0.03
N LEU A 212 -2.27 -13.24 -0.74
CA LEU A 212 -1.80 -12.62 -1.98
C LEU A 212 -2.21 -13.41 -3.23
N GLU A 213 -2.78 -14.62 -3.08
CA GLU A 213 -2.97 -15.58 -4.19
C GLU A 213 -4.03 -15.20 -5.23
N LYS A 214 -5.01 -14.37 -4.85
CA LYS A 214 -5.98 -13.84 -5.81
C LYS A 214 -5.37 -12.62 -6.51
N ASP A 215 -4.73 -12.90 -7.64
CA ASP A 215 -4.07 -11.95 -8.55
C ASP A 215 -5.02 -11.60 -9.73
N ASP A 216 -6.32 -11.47 -9.43
CA ASP A 216 -7.38 -11.16 -10.40
C ASP A 216 -7.33 -9.73 -10.90
#